data_AF-A0A382XV89-F1
#
_entry.id   AF-A0A382XV89-F1
#
_cell.length_a   1.000
_cell.length_b   1.000
_cell.length_c   1.000
_cell.angle_alpha   90.00
_cell.angle_beta   90.00
_cell.angle_gamma   90.00
#
_symmetry.space_group_name_H-M   'P 1'
#
loop_
_entity.id
_entity.type
_entity.pdbx_description
1 polymer ?
#
loop_
_entity_poly.entity_id
_entity_poly.type
_entity_poly.pdbx_seq_one_letter_code
_entity_poly.pdbx_strand_id
1 'polypeptide(L)'
;MMLDEARNRMLMEVGPKKPMGKLLRRYWMPISAVSEFDKKATKPIRLLGEDLVLYKDLSGTFGLIDRNCQHRRADLSYGFVEKCGLRCNYHGWLYDKDGSCIAQPYEDTVSTKSDKKNLVKIKAYPVETKAGLLWAYLGPDPAPLVPTWEPFTFNNGF
;
A
#
# COMPACT_ATOMS: atom_id res chain seq x y z
N MET A 1 -10.95 32.32 -17.05
CA MET A 1 -10.55 32.82 -15.73
C MET A 1 -9.46 31.91 -15.18
N MET A 2 -8.23 32.41 -15.00
CA MET A 2 -7.16 31.62 -14.36
C MET A 2 -7.33 31.69 -12.84
N LEU A 3 -7.06 30.58 -12.15
CA LEU A 3 -7.01 30.55 -10.69
C LEU A 3 -5.80 31.36 -10.21
N ASP A 4 -5.93 32.10 -9.11
CA ASP A 4 -4.76 32.63 -8.42
C ASP A 4 -3.89 31.47 -7.88
N GLU A 5 -2.61 31.76 -7.60
CA GLU A 5 -1.65 30.74 -7.20
C GLU A 5 -2.07 29.99 -5.93
N ALA A 6 -2.64 30.70 -4.95
CA ALA A 6 -3.05 30.11 -3.68
C ALA A 6 -4.21 29.11 -3.89
N ARG A 7 -5.22 29.48 -4.69
CA ARG A 7 -6.31 28.59 -5.08
C ARG A 7 -5.81 27.41 -5.89
N ASN A 8 -4.88 27.63 -6.81
CA ASN A 8 -4.30 26.55 -7.60
C ASN A 8 -3.59 25.52 -6.71
N ARG A 9 -2.72 25.95 -5.78
CA ARG A 9 -2.04 25.06 -4.83
C ARG A 9 -3.03 24.31 -3.94
N MET A 10 -4.06 25.00 -3.43
CA MET A 10 -5.10 24.38 -2.59
C MET A 10 -5.84 23.23 -3.30
N LEU A 11 -6.16 23.41 -4.58
CA LEU A 11 -6.95 22.45 -5.36
C LEU A 11 -6.11 21.36 -6.02
N MET A 12 -4.86 21.66 -6.42
CA MET A 12 -4.05 20.76 -7.25
C MET A 12 -3.03 19.93 -6.46
N GLU A 13 -2.66 20.34 -5.25
CA GLU A 13 -1.74 19.56 -4.41
C GLU A 13 -2.48 18.47 -3.63
N VAL A 14 -2.21 17.21 -3.98
CA VAL A 14 -2.89 16.04 -3.39
C VAL A 14 -2.06 15.28 -2.36
N GLY A 15 -0.85 15.77 -2.08
CA GLY A 15 0.07 15.16 -1.12
C GLY A 15 -0.47 15.07 0.31
N PRO A 16 0.21 14.33 1.19
CA PRO A 16 -0.15 14.28 2.61
C PRO A 16 -0.32 15.68 3.21
N LYS A 17 -1.33 15.84 4.07
CA LYS A 17 -1.68 17.09 4.79
C LYS A 17 -2.20 18.25 3.92
N LYS A 18 -2.21 18.14 2.59
CA LYS A 18 -2.78 19.15 1.69
C LYS A 18 -4.31 19.12 1.71
N PRO A 19 -5.02 20.26 1.51
CA PRO A 19 -6.49 20.29 1.56
C PRO A 19 -7.15 19.31 0.59
N MET A 20 -6.77 19.32 -0.69
CA MET A 20 -7.28 18.36 -1.66
C MET A 20 -6.84 16.93 -1.33
N GLY A 21 -5.61 16.73 -0.88
CA GLY A 21 -5.14 15.42 -0.39
C GLY A 21 -6.01 14.85 0.74
N LYS A 22 -6.38 15.66 1.73
CA LYS A 22 -7.29 15.27 2.82
C LYS A 22 -8.68 14.90 2.30
N LEU A 23 -9.19 15.61 1.29
CA LEU A 23 -10.48 15.30 0.68
C LEU A 23 -10.42 13.98 -0.09
N LEU A 24 -9.48 13.83 -1.02
CA LEU A 24 -9.40 12.65 -1.90
C LEU A 24 -9.11 11.35 -1.14
N ARG A 25 -8.35 11.41 -0.04
CA ARG A 25 -8.09 10.25 0.83
C ARG A 25 -9.34 9.65 1.47
N ARG A 26 -10.44 10.40 1.53
CA ARG A 26 -11.72 9.89 2.07
C ARG A 26 -12.44 8.92 1.13
N TYR A 27 -11.91 8.66 -0.06
CA TYR A 27 -12.51 7.77 -1.04
C TYR A 27 -11.59 6.59 -1.34
N TRP A 28 -12.21 5.43 -1.62
CA TRP A 28 -11.52 4.29 -2.20
C TRP A 28 -11.06 4.62 -3.62
N MET A 29 -9.80 4.33 -3.92
CA MET A 29 -9.19 4.56 -5.24
C MET A 29 -8.88 3.21 -5.89
N PRO A 30 -9.33 2.95 -7.12
CA PRO A 30 -8.87 1.78 -7.87
C PRO A 30 -7.41 2.02 -8.29
N ILE A 31 -6.52 1.07 -7.97
CA ILE A 31 -5.06 1.24 -8.16
C ILE A 31 -4.41 0.22 -9.09
N SER A 32 -5.06 -0.92 -9.34
CA SER A 32 -4.56 -1.97 -10.24
C SER A 32 -5.67 -2.96 -10.60
N ALA A 33 -5.51 -3.71 -11.68
CA ALA A 33 -6.30 -4.92 -11.90
C ALA A 33 -5.70 -6.11 -11.15
N VAL A 34 -6.55 -7.03 -10.70
CA VAL A 34 -6.13 -8.27 -10.01
C VAL A 34 -5.24 -9.13 -10.92
N SER A 35 -5.56 -9.20 -12.21
CA SER A 35 -4.85 -10.01 -13.21
C SER A 35 -3.42 -9.54 -13.50
N GLU A 36 -3.05 -8.31 -13.13
CA GLU A 36 -1.66 -7.87 -13.23
C GLU A 36 -0.72 -8.67 -12.32
N PHE A 37 -1.27 -9.30 -11.29
CA PHE A 37 -0.53 -10.10 -10.31
C PHE A 37 -0.44 -11.59 -10.67
N ASP A 38 -0.85 -11.99 -11.87
CA ASP A 38 -0.69 -13.37 -12.36
C ASP A 38 0.76 -13.68 -12.77
N LYS A 39 1.52 -12.66 -13.17
CA LYS A 39 2.90 -12.81 -13.68
C LYS A 39 3.96 -12.08 -12.84
N LYS A 40 3.55 -11.16 -11.97
CA LYS A 40 4.42 -10.35 -11.12
C LYS A 40 3.82 -10.24 -9.73
N ALA A 41 4.65 -10.33 -8.70
CA ALA A 41 4.17 -10.30 -7.32
C ALA A 41 4.18 -8.89 -6.70
N THR A 42 4.89 -7.94 -7.30
CA THR A 42 5.05 -6.57 -6.81
C THR A 42 4.79 -5.55 -7.92
N LYS A 43 4.27 -4.38 -7.54
CA LYS A 43 4.03 -3.24 -8.43
C LYS A 43 4.26 -1.92 -7.67
N PRO A 44 5.16 -1.03 -8.11
CA PRO A 44 5.27 0.30 -7.54
C PRO A 44 4.02 1.12 -7.86
N ILE A 45 3.48 1.83 -6.89
CA ILE A 45 2.28 2.67 -7.00
C ILE A 45 2.63 4.08 -6.51
N ARG A 46 2.32 5.10 -7.32
CA ARG A 46 2.33 6.50 -6.86
C ARG A 46 0.89 6.99 -6.74
N LEU A 47 0.45 7.28 -5.51
CA LEU A 47 -0.93 7.66 -5.23
C LEU A 47 -0.97 8.81 -4.22
N LEU A 48 -1.73 9.86 -4.53
CA LEU A 48 -1.96 11.03 -3.67
C LEU A 48 -0.66 11.59 -3.04
N GLY A 49 0.39 11.69 -3.87
CA GLY A 49 1.70 12.22 -3.52
C GLY A 49 2.60 11.29 -2.71
N GLU A 50 2.27 10.00 -2.60
CA GLU A 50 3.05 8.99 -1.90
C GLU A 50 3.57 7.92 -2.85
N ASP A 51 4.78 7.43 -2.60
CA ASP A 51 5.36 6.27 -3.28
C ASP A 51 5.17 5.02 -2.40
N LEU A 52 4.44 4.06 -2.95
CA LEU A 52 4.01 2.83 -2.29
C LEU A 52 4.44 1.62 -3.13
N VAL A 53 4.40 0.44 -2.53
CA VAL A 53 4.47 -0.84 -3.24
C VAL A 53 3.21 -1.65 -2.93
N LEU A 54 2.52 -2.04 -3.99
CA LEU A 54 1.46 -3.03 -3.96
C LEU A 54 2.10 -4.40 -4.20
N TYR A 55 1.76 -5.38 -3.38
CA TYR A 55 2.20 -6.76 -3.59
C TYR A 55 1.07 -7.76 -3.35
N LYS A 56 1.22 -8.95 -3.94
CA LYS A 56 0.41 -10.12 -3.65
C LYS A 56 1.31 -11.20 -3.08
N ASP A 57 1.13 -11.54 -1.81
CA ASP A 57 1.93 -12.59 -1.19
C ASP A 57 1.51 -14.00 -1.64
N LEU A 58 2.28 -15.01 -1.24
CA LEU A 58 2.02 -16.39 -1.65
C LEU A 58 0.76 -17.00 -0.98
N SER A 59 0.16 -16.32 0.01
CA SER A 59 -1.16 -16.67 0.54
C SER A 59 -2.32 -16.11 -0.30
N GLY A 60 -2.02 -15.23 -1.26
CA GLY A 60 -3.00 -14.51 -2.06
C GLY A 60 -3.45 -13.20 -1.45
N THR A 61 -2.85 -12.78 -0.33
CA THR A 61 -3.17 -11.53 0.36
C THR A 61 -2.50 -10.35 -0.35
N PHE A 62 -3.24 -9.26 -0.53
CA PHE A 62 -2.71 -8.01 -1.06
C PHE A 62 -2.28 -7.07 0.06
N GLY A 63 -1.10 -6.47 -0.08
CA GLY A 63 -0.61 -5.42 0.81
C GLY A 63 -0.21 -4.18 0.02
N LEU A 64 -0.56 -2.99 0.53
CA LEU A 64 -0.10 -1.71 0.01
C LEU A 64 0.67 -0.98 1.10
N ILE A 65 1.99 -0.97 0.99
CA ILE A 65 2.90 -0.46 2.02
C ILE A 65 3.84 0.62 1.47
N ASP A 66 4.54 1.34 2.34
CA ASP A 66 5.58 2.30 1.95
C ASP A 66 6.58 1.65 0.99
N ARG A 67 6.98 2.35 -0.07
CA ARG A 67 7.94 1.79 -1.04
C ARG A 67 9.32 1.59 -0.44
N ASN A 68 9.69 2.32 0.59
CA ASN A 68 11.04 2.33 1.12
C ASN A 68 11.13 1.64 2.49
N CYS A 69 12.02 0.65 2.59
CA CYS A 69 12.28 -0.09 3.82
C CYS A 69 12.75 0.84 4.96
N GLN A 70 12.20 0.68 6.16
CA GLN A 70 12.56 1.51 7.33
C GLN A 70 14.01 1.31 7.80
N HIS A 71 14.67 0.21 7.41
CA HIS A 71 16.06 -0.04 7.78
C HIS A 71 17.03 0.94 7.08
N ARG A 72 17.10 0.91 5.74
CA ARG A 72 18.04 1.73 4.94
C ARG A 72 17.42 2.27 3.65
N ARG A 73 16.08 2.44 3.63
CA ARG A 73 15.32 3.05 2.52
C ARG A 73 15.40 2.31 1.18
N ALA A 74 15.89 1.07 1.16
CA ALA A 74 15.85 0.23 -0.04
C ALA A 74 14.43 0.14 -0.62
N ASP A 75 14.34 0.12 -1.94
CA ASP A 75 13.08 0.08 -2.68
C ASP A 75 12.49 -1.34 -2.64
N LEU A 76 11.40 -1.48 -1.89
CA LEU A 76 10.68 -2.73 -1.68
C LEU A 76 9.98 -3.24 -2.95
N SER A 77 9.82 -2.43 -4.01
CA SER A 77 9.30 -2.93 -5.28
C SER A 77 10.20 -3.98 -5.95
N TYR A 78 11.49 -4.04 -5.57
CA TYR A 78 12.43 -5.09 -5.94
C TYR A 78 12.52 -6.24 -4.92
N GLY A 79 11.64 -6.25 -3.92
CA GLY A 79 11.58 -7.28 -2.89
C GLY A 79 11.03 -8.62 -3.38
N PHE A 80 10.99 -9.58 -2.46
CA PHE A 80 10.52 -10.94 -2.70
C PHE A 80 9.32 -11.24 -1.83
N VAL A 81 8.22 -11.69 -2.41
CA VAL A 81 7.04 -12.10 -1.64
C VAL A 81 7.28 -13.42 -0.95
N GLU A 82 6.76 -13.57 0.26
CA GLU A 82 6.79 -14.82 1.02
C GLU A 82 5.38 -15.35 1.27
N LYS A 83 5.25 -16.39 2.10
CA LYS A 83 3.93 -16.88 2.54
C LYS A 83 3.07 -15.77 3.13
N CYS A 84 3.68 -14.88 3.92
CA CYS A 84 3.04 -13.69 4.47
C CYS A 84 4.01 -12.52 4.31
N GLY A 85 3.61 -11.52 3.53
CA GLY A 85 4.36 -10.27 3.41
C GLY A 85 5.43 -10.19 2.32
N LEU A 86 6.18 -9.09 2.35
CA LEU A 86 7.18 -8.69 1.36
C LEU A 86 8.57 -8.52 1.98
N ARG A 87 9.53 -9.34 1.56
CA ARG A 87 10.92 -9.30 2.01
C ARG A 87 11.72 -8.26 1.25
N CYS A 88 12.38 -7.37 1.98
CA CYS A 88 13.31 -6.41 1.44
C CYS A 88 14.52 -7.10 0.80
N ASN A 89 14.86 -6.71 -0.42
CA ASN A 89 16.01 -7.21 -1.18
C ASN A 89 17.39 -6.81 -0.63
N TYR A 90 17.46 -5.94 0.38
CA TYR A 90 18.73 -5.48 0.92
C TYR A 90 19.21 -6.32 2.10
N HIS A 91 18.56 -6.20 3.25
CA HIS A 91 18.94 -6.93 4.48
C HIS A 91 17.85 -7.91 4.94
N GLY A 92 16.88 -8.22 4.06
CA GLY A 92 15.90 -9.25 4.32
C GLY A 92 14.82 -8.91 5.35
N TRP A 93 14.66 -7.66 5.79
CA TRP A 93 13.53 -7.30 6.66
C TRP A 93 12.20 -7.60 5.95
N LEU A 94 11.29 -8.28 6.64
CA LEU A 94 9.99 -8.73 6.12
C LEU A 94 8.87 -7.89 6.72
N TYR A 95 7.97 -7.38 5.87
CA TYR A 95 6.81 -6.59 6.27
C TYR A 95 5.50 -7.24 5.86
N ASP A 96 4.52 -7.27 6.75
CA ASP A 96 3.17 -7.78 6.45
C ASP A 96 2.29 -6.73 5.75
N LYS A 97 1.01 -7.07 5.50
CA LYS A 97 0.05 -6.18 4.81
C LYS A 97 -0.29 -4.92 5.61
N ASP A 98 -0.10 -4.97 6.92
CA ASP A 98 -0.40 -3.90 7.87
C ASP A 98 0.85 -3.03 8.15
N GLY A 99 1.96 -3.33 7.46
CA GLY A 99 3.22 -2.61 7.55
C GLY A 99 4.07 -2.98 8.76
N SER A 100 3.70 -4.01 9.52
CA SER A 100 4.47 -4.46 10.68
C SER A 100 5.70 -5.23 10.22
N CYS A 101 6.85 -4.99 10.85
CA CYS A 101 8.05 -5.78 10.59
C CYS A 101 7.97 -7.12 11.34
N ILE A 102 7.79 -8.21 10.59
CA ILE A 102 7.56 -9.55 11.17
C ILE A 102 8.81 -10.41 11.22
N ALA A 103 9.87 -10.07 10.47
CA ALA A 103 11.17 -10.73 10.57
C ALA A 103 12.33 -9.79 10.23
N GLN A 104 13.44 -9.97 10.94
CA GLN A 104 14.71 -9.26 10.78
C GLN A 104 15.85 -10.29 10.82
N PRO A 105 16.25 -10.90 9.68
CA PRO A 105 17.02 -12.13 9.68
C PRO A 105 18.32 -12.10 10.47
N TYR A 106 19.05 -10.99 10.44
CA TYR A 106 20.28 -10.85 11.20
C TYR A 106 19.98 -10.57 12.68
N GLU A 107 19.12 -9.60 12.96
CA GLU A 107 18.76 -9.14 14.30
C GLU A 107 18.09 -10.24 15.14
N ASP A 108 17.23 -11.04 14.52
CA ASP A 108 16.57 -12.20 15.14
C ASP A 108 17.60 -13.27 15.56
N THR A 109 18.79 -13.32 14.95
CA THR A 109 19.87 -14.24 15.35
C THR A 109 20.75 -13.67 16.46
N VAL A 110 21.12 -12.39 16.38
CA VAL A 110 22.06 -11.77 17.33
C VAL A 110 21.39 -11.21 18.58
N SER A 111 20.06 -11.00 18.54
CA SER A 111 19.30 -10.44 19.66
C SER A 111 17.94 -11.12 19.78
N THR A 112 17.97 -12.42 20.05
CA THR A 112 16.80 -13.30 20.18
C THR A 112 15.77 -12.86 21.24
N LYS A 113 16.18 -12.03 22.21
CA LYS A 113 15.30 -11.45 23.25
C LYS A 113 14.80 -10.05 22.94
N SER A 114 15.20 -9.46 21.80
CA SER A 114 14.79 -8.10 21.47
C SER A 114 13.47 -8.09 20.70
N ASP A 115 12.46 -7.45 21.26
CA ASP A 115 11.18 -7.19 20.58
C ASP A 115 11.22 -5.93 19.70
N LYS A 116 12.42 -5.50 19.28
CA LYS A 116 12.60 -4.28 18.48
C LYS A 116 11.80 -4.30 17.18
N LYS A 117 11.60 -5.48 16.58
CA LYS A 117 10.79 -5.63 15.36
C LYS A 117 9.33 -5.21 15.56
N ASN A 118 8.76 -5.45 16.74
CA ASN A 118 7.37 -5.06 17.04
C ASN A 118 7.19 -3.54 17.13
N LEU A 119 8.29 -2.79 17.30
CA LEU A 119 8.30 -1.32 17.28
C LEU A 119 8.48 -0.76 15.87
N VAL A 120 8.88 -1.59 14.90
CA VAL A 120 9.09 -1.19 13.51
C VAL A 120 7.80 -1.35 12.74
N LYS A 121 7.24 -0.22 12.33
CA LYS A 121 6.09 -0.16 11.43
C LYS A 121 6.34 0.81 10.30
N ILE A 122 6.06 0.37 9.08
CA ILE A 122 5.97 1.25 7.91
C ILE A 122 4.51 1.59 7.64
N LYS A 123 4.31 2.63 6.85
CA LYS A 123 2.97 3.00 6.40
C LYS A 123 2.35 1.85 5.60
N ALA A 124 1.09 1.59 5.86
CA ALA A 124 0.28 0.62 5.14
C ALA A 124 -1.14 1.14 4.97
N TYR A 125 -1.80 0.71 3.91
CA TYR A 125 -3.17 1.07 3.60
C TYR A 125 -3.97 -0.19 3.26
N PRO A 126 -5.24 -0.29 3.71
CA PRO A 126 -6.09 -1.42 3.38
C PRO A 126 -6.30 -1.52 1.86
N VAL A 127 -6.32 -2.75 1.38
CA VAL A 127 -6.59 -3.11 -0.02
C VAL A 127 -7.79 -4.05 -0.07
N GLU A 128 -8.78 -3.74 -0.90
CA GLU A 128 -9.94 -4.58 -1.14
C GLU A 128 -10.06 -4.96 -2.61
N THR A 129 -10.55 -6.17 -2.87
CA THR A 129 -10.79 -6.66 -4.22
C THR A 129 -12.27 -6.54 -4.58
N LYS A 130 -12.59 -5.86 -5.68
CA LYS A 130 -13.96 -5.74 -6.18
C LYS A 130 -13.96 -5.56 -7.70
N ALA A 131 -14.82 -6.32 -8.41
CA ALA A 131 -14.96 -6.26 -9.87
C ALA A 131 -13.64 -6.42 -10.64
N GLY A 132 -12.76 -7.33 -10.21
CA GLY A 132 -11.45 -7.53 -10.83
C GLY A 132 -10.44 -6.41 -10.59
N LEU A 133 -10.78 -5.41 -9.77
CA LEU A 133 -9.93 -4.29 -9.40
C LEU A 133 -9.46 -4.41 -7.94
N LEU A 134 -8.28 -3.87 -7.69
CA LEU A 134 -7.72 -3.64 -6.37
C LEU A 134 -7.96 -2.18 -5.99
N TRP A 135 -8.63 -1.98 -4.87
CA TRP A 135 -9.01 -0.69 -4.32
C TRP A 135 -8.17 -0.40 -3.09
N ALA A 136 -7.71 0.84 -2.92
CA ALA A 136 -6.99 1.28 -1.73
C ALA A 136 -7.68 2.46 -1.04
N TYR A 137 -7.69 2.44 0.29
CA TYR A 137 -8.21 3.53 1.11
C TYR A 137 -7.09 4.16 1.94
N LEU A 138 -6.87 5.46 1.73
CA LEU A 138 -5.76 6.22 2.32
C LEU A 138 -6.22 7.19 3.41
N GLY A 139 -7.49 7.07 3.82
CA GLY A 139 -8.17 7.97 4.75
C GLY A 139 -8.11 7.50 6.20
N PRO A 140 -8.75 8.25 7.11
CA PRO A 140 -8.83 7.89 8.52
C PRO A 140 -9.83 6.74 8.76
N ASP A 141 -9.63 6.02 9.85
CA ASP A 141 -10.61 5.03 10.32
C ASP A 141 -11.90 5.68 10.88
N PRO A 142 -13.04 4.97 10.84
CA PRO A 142 -13.23 3.72 10.09
C PRO A 142 -13.33 3.98 8.58
N ALA A 143 -12.73 3.10 7.79
CA ALA A 143 -12.88 3.14 6.33
C ALA A 143 -14.37 2.92 5.94
N PRO A 144 -14.91 3.68 4.97
CA PRO A 144 -16.22 3.36 4.40
C PRO A 144 -16.14 2.03 3.64
N LEU A 145 -17.28 1.44 3.29
CA LEU A 145 -17.31 0.26 2.43
C LEU A 145 -16.75 0.59 1.04
N VAL A 146 -16.07 -0.37 0.41
CA VAL A 146 -15.68 -0.24 -1.00
C VAL A 146 -16.93 -0.02 -1.88
N PRO A 147 -16.90 0.93 -2.84
CA PRO A 147 -18.04 1.17 -3.72
C PRO A 147 -18.50 -0.12 -4.39
N THR A 148 -19.76 -0.49 -4.14
CA THR A 148 -20.40 -1.66 -4.74
C THR A 148 -21.62 -1.18 -5.52
N TRP A 149 -21.40 -0.84 -6.78
CA TRP A 149 -22.49 -0.63 -7.73
C TRP A 149 -22.98 -1.98 -8.26
N GLU A 150 -24.25 -2.04 -8.68
CA GLU A 150 -24.86 -3.26 -9.22
C GLU A 150 -24.02 -3.94 -10.32
N PRO A 151 -23.42 -3.22 -11.29
CA PRO A 151 -22.53 -3.84 -12.27
C PRO A 151 -21.32 -4.59 -11.70
N PHE A 152 -20.84 -4.21 -10.52
CA PHE A 152 -19.67 -4.82 -9.88
C PHE A 152 -19.99 -6.17 -9.22
N THR A 153 -21.25 -6.59 -9.22
CA THR A 153 -21.68 -7.90 -8.69
C THR A 153 -22.06 -8.88 -9.79
N PHE A 154 -21.99 -8.50 -11.07
CA PHE A 154 -22.31 -9.38 -12.18
C PHE A 154 -21.21 -10.43 -12.37
N ASN A 155 -21.59 -11.71 -12.37
CA ASN A 155 -20.65 -12.82 -12.51
C ASN A 155 -19.99 -12.90 -13.90
N ASN A 156 -20.64 -12.34 -14.94
CA ASN A 156 -20.21 -12.46 -16.33
C ASN A 156 -19.95 -11.10 -17.02
N GLY A 157 -19.89 -10.00 -16.26
CA GLY A 157 -19.89 -8.66 -16.84
C GLY A 157 -21.26 -8.25 -17.40
N PHE A 158 -21.30 -7.14 -18.14
CA PHE A 158 -22.46 -6.74 -18.94
C PHE A 158 -22.53 -7.56 -20.23
#